data_AF-A0A1D8PKW0-F1
#
_entry.id   AF-A0A1D8PKW0-F1
#
_cell.length_a   1.000
_cell.length_b   1.000
_cell.length_c   1.000
_cell.angle_alpha   90.00
_cell.angle_beta   90.00
_cell.angle_gamma   90.00
#
_symmetry.space_group_name_H-M   'P 1'
#
loop_
_entity.id
_entity.type
_entity.pdbx_description
1 polymer ?
#
loop_
_entity_poly.entity_id
_entity_poly.type
_entity_poly.pdbx_seq_one_letter_code
_entity_poly.pdbx_strand_id
1 'polypeptide(L)'
;MSDVIGTKVAIPGASGAGIIRYVGQIQGKIGTFAGVELLGTLATTRGKNSGSVDGIQYFQVEIPKSGLFLPYERLKSVNPGLANVNPSSKTPLTPVNNRTYQNVRNSMINENFANPDLTLKYESEIAELQRALREKEKRLENFNNQREEWRAAMDELVAVQQEGIQVYEDRIEELENENKAQQEKLDNANASLTAANSKIKELEQSIDNLLSEKVNDVQIDDSRKEIEQLKRELESRPRLEDLEELQNSLDELESIYQQQLNEKDAIITKLQVERDHLSHELYSTPVVHQSTADDSPQELP
;
A
#
# COMPACT_ATOMS: atom_id res chain seq x y z
N MET A 1 -5.01 -59.06 -24.97
CA MET A 1 -3.62 -58.74 -24.58
C MET A 1 -3.65 -57.37 -23.92
N SER A 2 -3.02 -57.20 -22.76
CA SER A 2 -2.90 -55.87 -22.15
C SER A 2 -1.90 -55.07 -22.99
N ASP A 3 -2.35 -54.07 -23.77
CA ASP A 3 -1.43 -53.32 -24.61
C ASP A 3 -0.66 -52.33 -23.75
N VAL A 4 0.60 -52.64 -23.50
CA VAL A 4 1.50 -51.86 -22.65
C VAL A 4 1.88 -50.52 -23.31
N ILE A 5 1.68 -50.40 -24.63
CA ILE A 5 1.86 -49.13 -25.37
C ILE A 5 0.81 -48.10 -24.91
N GLY A 6 1.24 -46.85 -24.74
CA GLY A 6 0.46 -45.77 -24.13
C GLY A 6 0.57 -45.69 -22.60
N THR A 7 1.12 -46.72 -21.94
CA THR A 7 1.31 -46.69 -20.47
C THR A 7 2.38 -45.67 -20.08
N LYS A 8 2.03 -44.77 -19.15
CA LYS A 8 2.98 -43.86 -18.49
C LYS A 8 3.78 -44.63 -17.43
N VAL A 9 5.10 -44.49 -17.45
CA VAL A 9 6.05 -45.28 -16.67
C VAL A 9 7.16 -44.42 -16.06
N ALA A 10 7.60 -44.77 -14.85
CA ALA A 10 8.79 -44.20 -14.22
C ALA A 10 10.07 -44.69 -14.92
N ILE A 11 11.12 -43.86 -14.95
CA ILE A 11 12.36 -44.15 -15.68
C ILE A 11 13.45 -44.66 -14.73
N PRO A 12 14.04 -45.86 -14.96
CA PRO A 12 15.07 -46.42 -14.07
C PRO A 12 16.31 -45.53 -13.96
N GLY A 13 16.61 -45.04 -12.75
CA GLY A 13 17.75 -44.17 -12.48
C GLY A 13 17.58 -42.73 -12.98
N ALA A 14 16.35 -42.20 -12.92
CA ALA A 14 16.07 -40.78 -13.15
C ALA A 14 14.73 -40.36 -12.52
N SER A 15 14.67 -39.15 -11.96
CA SER A 15 13.42 -38.57 -11.46
C SER A 15 12.51 -38.15 -12.62
N GLY A 16 11.43 -38.90 -12.85
CA GLY A 16 10.39 -38.55 -13.83
C GLY A 16 9.87 -39.76 -14.63
N ALA A 17 9.13 -39.45 -15.70
CA ALA A 17 8.35 -40.43 -16.44
C ALA A 17 8.50 -40.35 -17.97
N GLY A 18 8.08 -41.42 -18.64
CA GLY A 18 7.88 -41.47 -20.08
C GLY A 18 6.61 -42.25 -20.44
N ILE A 19 6.28 -42.34 -21.73
CA ILE A 19 5.18 -43.13 -22.29
C ILE A 19 5.79 -44.25 -23.14
N ILE A 20 5.39 -45.50 -22.90
CA ILE A 20 5.83 -46.62 -23.77
C ILE A 20 5.19 -46.45 -25.15
N ARG A 21 6.01 -46.30 -26.19
CA ARG A 21 5.58 -46.20 -27.60
C ARG A 21 5.90 -47.47 -28.41
N TYR A 22 6.80 -48.33 -27.93
CA TYR A 22 7.16 -49.62 -28.55
C TYR A 22 7.52 -50.67 -27.49
N VAL A 23 7.22 -51.94 -27.75
CA VAL A 23 7.83 -53.10 -27.05
C VAL A 23 8.10 -54.19 -28.08
N GLY A 24 9.32 -54.73 -28.10
CA GLY A 24 9.72 -55.78 -29.06
C GLY A 24 11.24 -55.94 -29.18
N GLN A 25 11.70 -56.53 -30.28
CA GLN A 25 13.13 -56.76 -30.56
C GLN A 25 13.71 -55.65 -31.45
N ILE A 26 14.92 -55.17 -31.13
CA ILE A 26 15.66 -54.21 -31.95
C ILE A 26 16.67 -54.96 -32.81
N GLN A 27 16.84 -54.56 -34.07
CA GLN A 27 17.76 -55.21 -34.99
C GLN A 27 19.22 -55.11 -34.48
N GLY A 28 19.92 -56.25 -34.53
CA GLY A 28 21.30 -56.35 -34.04
C GLY A 28 21.44 -56.25 -32.53
N LYS A 29 20.35 -56.24 -31.75
CA LYS A 29 20.36 -56.30 -30.28
C LYS A 29 19.66 -57.59 -29.81
N ILE A 30 20.11 -58.15 -28.70
CA ILE A 30 19.54 -59.37 -28.11
C ILE A 30 18.56 -58.97 -26.99
N GLY A 31 17.39 -59.61 -26.95
CA GLY A 31 16.36 -59.41 -25.92
C GLY A 31 15.24 -58.45 -26.30
N THR A 32 14.30 -58.27 -25.37
CA THR A 32 13.12 -57.38 -25.52
C THR A 32 13.44 -55.98 -24.98
N PHE A 33 13.10 -54.96 -25.76
CA PHE A 33 13.28 -53.55 -25.40
C PHE A 33 11.94 -52.83 -25.39
N ALA A 34 11.78 -51.92 -24.43
CA ALA A 34 10.78 -50.86 -24.49
C ALA A 34 11.39 -49.66 -25.23
N GLY A 35 10.68 -49.16 -26.24
CA GLY A 35 10.87 -47.81 -26.77
C GLY A 35 9.95 -46.86 -26.02
N VAL A 36 10.52 -45.86 -25.35
CA VAL A 36 9.83 -44.94 -24.46
C VAL A 36 10.06 -43.51 -24.95
N GLU A 37 9.01 -42.72 -25.04
CA GLU A 37 9.09 -41.27 -25.20
C GLU A 37 9.14 -40.61 -23.83
N LEU A 38 10.18 -39.83 -23.55
CA LEU A 38 10.37 -39.18 -22.25
C LEU A 38 9.55 -37.89 -22.16
N LEU A 39 9.02 -37.59 -20.97
CA LEU A 39 8.20 -36.40 -20.71
C LEU A 39 8.98 -35.32 -19.95
N GLY A 40 8.62 -34.06 -20.17
CA GLY A 40 9.19 -32.91 -19.45
C GLY A 40 10.71 -32.79 -19.60
N THR A 41 11.39 -32.43 -18.51
CA THR A 41 12.85 -32.24 -18.46
C THR A 41 13.66 -33.50 -18.80
N LEU A 42 13.08 -34.70 -18.73
CA LEU A 42 13.76 -35.93 -19.17
C LEU A 42 13.92 -36.01 -20.70
N ALA A 43 13.03 -35.39 -21.46
CA ALA A 43 13.09 -35.37 -22.93
C ALA A 43 14.39 -34.73 -23.43
N THR A 44 14.84 -33.64 -22.79
CA THR A 44 16.05 -32.91 -23.16
C THR A 44 17.32 -33.47 -22.50
N THR A 45 17.23 -34.05 -21.30
CA THR A 45 18.40 -34.48 -20.50
C THR A 45 18.79 -35.96 -20.62
N ARG A 46 17.82 -36.86 -20.91
CA ARG A 46 18.06 -38.32 -21.05
C ARG A 46 17.56 -38.89 -22.38
N GLY A 47 16.89 -38.11 -23.22
CA GLY A 47 16.55 -38.46 -24.61
C GLY A 47 17.79 -38.74 -25.46
N LYS A 48 17.66 -39.63 -26.46
CA LYS A 48 18.79 -40.07 -27.31
C LYS A 48 18.46 -40.21 -28.78
N ASN A 49 17.23 -40.56 -29.14
CA ASN A 49 16.81 -40.87 -30.51
C ASN A 49 15.40 -40.36 -30.79
N SER A 50 15.03 -40.28 -32.07
CA SER A 50 13.66 -39.92 -32.47
C SER A 50 12.81 -41.15 -32.81
N GLY A 51 12.94 -42.24 -32.03
CA GLY A 51 12.20 -43.49 -32.22
C GLY A 51 12.84 -44.51 -33.18
N SER A 52 14.08 -44.27 -33.62
CA SER A 52 14.85 -45.13 -34.55
C SER A 52 16.18 -45.63 -33.97
N VAL A 53 16.68 -46.74 -34.54
CA VAL A 53 18.02 -47.32 -34.30
C VAL A 53 18.59 -47.75 -35.64
N ASP A 54 19.86 -47.40 -35.91
CA ASP A 54 20.61 -47.86 -37.09
C ASP A 54 19.85 -47.67 -38.44
N GLY A 55 19.11 -46.56 -38.56
CA GLY A 55 18.28 -46.19 -39.72
C GLY A 55 16.87 -46.80 -39.75
N ILE A 56 16.54 -47.68 -38.81
CA ILE A 56 15.27 -48.40 -38.72
C ILE A 56 14.36 -47.70 -37.69
N GLN A 57 13.15 -47.33 -38.10
CA GLN A 57 12.16 -46.66 -37.25
C GLN A 57 11.28 -47.69 -36.50
N TYR A 58 11.07 -47.52 -35.20
CA TYR A 58 10.30 -48.44 -34.34
C TYR A 58 9.06 -47.78 -33.72
N PHE A 59 9.16 -46.51 -33.35
CA PHE A 59 8.05 -45.68 -32.88
C PHE A 59 8.21 -44.24 -33.38
N GLN A 60 7.18 -43.43 -33.25
CA GLN A 60 7.27 -41.99 -33.48
C GLN A 60 7.37 -41.25 -32.14
N VAL A 61 8.09 -40.13 -32.13
CA VAL A 61 8.09 -39.14 -31.04
C VAL A 61 7.53 -37.82 -31.52
N GLU A 62 6.96 -37.05 -30.59
CA GLU A 62 6.46 -35.69 -30.81
C GLU A 62 7.61 -34.67 -30.74
N ILE A 63 8.54 -34.86 -29.78
CA ILE A 63 9.71 -34.00 -29.61
C ILE A 63 10.97 -34.70 -30.17
N PRO A 64 11.72 -34.09 -31.11
CA PRO A 64 12.95 -34.68 -31.64
C PRO A 64 13.94 -35.05 -30.53
N LYS A 65 14.55 -36.25 -30.62
CA LYS A 65 15.45 -36.86 -29.64
C LYS A 65 14.84 -37.23 -28.26
N SER A 66 13.55 -37.02 -27.98
CA SER A 66 12.92 -37.42 -26.69
C SER A 66 12.89 -38.93 -26.43
N GLY A 67 13.10 -39.73 -27.47
CA GLY A 67 13.03 -41.20 -27.43
C GLY A 67 14.23 -41.85 -26.76
N LEU A 68 13.95 -42.91 -26.00
CA LEU A 68 14.92 -43.75 -25.31
C LEU A 68 14.51 -45.22 -25.44
N PHE A 69 15.47 -46.10 -25.73
CA PHE A 69 15.28 -47.55 -25.62
C PHE A 69 15.88 -48.07 -24.32
N LEU A 70 15.15 -48.96 -23.65
CA LEU A 70 15.54 -49.64 -22.41
C LEU A 70 15.25 -51.14 -22.51
N PRO A 71 16.06 -52.04 -21.93
CA PRO A 71 15.68 -53.44 -21.76
C PRO A 71 14.38 -53.53 -20.96
N TYR A 72 13.43 -54.35 -21.42
CA TYR A 72 12.07 -54.37 -20.86
C TYR A 72 12.05 -54.71 -19.36
N GLU A 73 12.85 -55.70 -18.93
CA GLU A 73 12.98 -56.07 -17.52
C GLU A 73 13.53 -54.93 -16.65
N ARG A 74 14.45 -54.10 -17.18
CA ARG A 74 14.97 -52.93 -16.44
C ARG A 74 13.88 -51.87 -16.26
N LEU A 75 13.03 -51.65 -17.26
CA LEU A 75 11.88 -50.75 -17.12
C LEU A 75 10.85 -51.30 -16.11
N LYS A 76 10.56 -52.61 -16.18
CA LYS A 76 9.65 -53.30 -15.27
C LYS A 76 10.14 -53.31 -13.82
N SER A 77 11.45 -53.33 -13.57
CA SER A 77 12.01 -53.32 -12.21
C SER A 77 11.62 -52.09 -11.35
N VAL A 78 11.25 -50.97 -11.99
CA VAL A 78 10.72 -49.76 -11.30
C VAL A 78 9.24 -49.50 -11.62
N ASN A 79 8.60 -50.38 -12.40
CA ASN A 79 7.19 -50.32 -12.77
C ASN A 79 6.55 -51.71 -12.59
N PRO A 80 6.34 -52.18 -11.34
CA PRO A 80 5.95 -53.56 -11.05
C PRO A 80 4.58 -53.96 -11.61
N GLY A 81 3.71 -53.00 -11.96
CA GLY A 81 2.44 -53.24 -12.65
C GLY A 81 2.56 -53.57 -14.14
N LEU A 82 3.75 -53.51 -14.74
CA LEU A 82 3.95 -53.88 -16.15
C LEU A 82 3.86 -55.41 -16.33
N ALA A 83 2.98 -55.83 -17.24
CA ALA A 83 2.77 -57.23 -17.58
C ALA A 83 4.05 -57.91 -18.12
N ASN A 84 4.13 -59.23 -17.96
CA ASN A 84 5.11 -60.03 -18.70
C ASN A 84 4.77 -59.98 -20.21
N VAL A 85 5.70 -59.51 -21.03
CA VAL A 85 5.54 -59.45 -22.48
C VAL A 85 6.41 -60.55 -23.10
N ASN A 86 5.77 -61.64 -23.53
CA ASN A 86 6.40 -62.59 -24.45
C ASN A 86 6.89 -61.80 -25.68
N PRO A 87 8.09 -62.09 -26.23
CA PRO A 87 8.71 -61.29 -27.29
C PRO A 87 8.00 -61.43 -28.64
N SER A 88 6.82 -60.84 -28.76
CA SER A 88 6.11 -60.69 -30.02
C SER A 88 6.87 -59.72 -30.92
N SER A 89 7.07 -60.13 -32.17
CA SER A 89 7.78 -59.36 -33.18
C SER A 89 6.90 -58.24 -33.73
N LYS A 90 6.61 -57.20 -32.91
CA LYS A 90 6.10 -55.92 -33.43
C LYS A 90 7.12 -55.39 -34.44
N THR A 91 6.78 -55.48 -35.72
CA THR A 91 7.65 -55.14 -36.85
C THR A 91 8.05 -53.66 -36.81
N PRO A 92 9.26 -53.30 -37.28
CA PRO A 92 9.62 -51.89 -37.43
C PRO A 92 8.69 -51.18 -38.42
N LEU A 93 8.55 -49.85 -38.26
CA LEU A 93 7.78 -48.98 -39.14
C LEU A 93 8.44 -48.80 -40.52
N THR A 94 9.73 -49.12 -40.64
CA THR A 94 10.49 -49.13 -41.90
C THR A 94 10.82 -50.55 -42.36
N PRO A 95 10.60 -50.92 -43.64
CA PRO A 95 10.86 -52.26 -44.14
C PRO A 95 12.36 -52.59 -44.19
N VAL A 96 12.80 -53.54 -43.36
CA VAL A 96 14.19 -54.01 -43.30
C VAL A 96 14.52 -54.90 -44.51
N ASN A 97 15.36 -54.41 -45.42
CA ASN A 97 15.87 -55.22 -46.53
C ASN A 97 17.08 -56.07 -46.09
N ASN A 98 16.81 -57.15 -45.34
CA ASN A 98 17.83 -57.96 -44.66
C ASN A 98 18.71 -58.85 -45.58
N ARG A 99 18.62 -58.70 -46.92
CA ARG A 99 19.25 -59.61 -47.89
C ARG A 99 20.78 -59.50 -47.95
N THR A 100 21.35 -58.33 -47.69
CA THR A 100 22.79 -58.08 -47.88
C THR A 100 23.68 -58.92 -46.96
N TYR A 101 23.33 -59.07 -45.68
CA TYR A 101 24.19 -59.72 -44.69
C TYR A 101 24.22 -61.24 -44.77
N GLN A 102 23.14 -61.90 -45.22
CA GLN A 102 23.10 -63.36 -45.34
C GLN A 102 23.99 -63.86 -46.49
N ASN A 103 24.03 -63.12 -47.61
CA ASN A 103 24.77 -63.52 -48.80
C ASN A 103 26.30 -63.53 -48.57
N VAL A 104 26.82 -62.62 -47.74
CA VAL A 104 28.26 -62.56 -47.40
C VAL A 104 28.68 -63.69 -46.46
N ARG A 105 27.79 -64.12 -45.54
CA ARG A 105 28.10 -65.20 -44.60
C ARG A 105 28.22 -66.56 -45.28
N ASN A 106 27.40 -66.82 -46.30
CA ASN A 106 27.42 -68.10 -47.00
C ASN A 106 28.58 -68.26 -48.00
N SER A 107 29.19 -67.17 -48.50
CA SER A 107 30.37 -67.28 -49.38
C SER A 107 31.66 -67.57 -48.61
N MET A 108 31.87 -66.92 -47.45
CA MET A 108 33.15 -67.01 -46.71
C MET A 108 33.40 -68.36 -46.03
N ILE A 109 32.36 -69.17 -45.80
CA ILE A 109 32.46 -70.45 -45.09
C ILE A 109 33.07 -71.55 -45.97
N ASN A 110 33.02 -71.43 -47.30
CA ASN A 110 33.28 -72.56 -48.20
C ASN A 110 34.72 -72.68 -48.75
N GLU A 111 35.59 -71.69 -48.53
CA GLU A 111 36.96 -71.66 -49.11
C GLU A 111 38.11 -71.69 -48.09
N ASN A 112 37.85 -71.41 -46.80
CA ASN A 112 38.92 -71.17 -45.81
C ASN A 112 39.47 -72.43 -45.11
N PHE A 113 38.98 -73.63 -45.40
CA PHE A 113 39.37 -74.87 -44.72
C PHE A 113 40.71 -75.50 -45.18
N ALA A 114 41.47 -74.82 -46.04
CA ALA A 114 42.62 -75.40 -46.75
C ALA A 114 44.02 -74.98 -46.24
N ASN A 115 44.16 -74.01 -45.32
CA ASN A 115 45.46 -73.50 -44.87
C ASN A 115 45.55 -73.34 -43.34
N PRO A 116 46.23 -74.25 -42.60
CA PRO A 116 46.33 -74.17 -41.14
C PRO A 116 47.14 -72.96 -40.65
N ASP A 117 48.13 -72.51 -41.44
CA ASP A 117 48.95 -71.33 -41.14
C ASP A 117 48.10 -70.03 -41.18
N LEU A 118 47.12 -69.98 -42.07
CA LEU A 118 46.15 -68.90 -42.16
C LEU A 118 45.15 -68.94 -40.98
N THR A 119 44.76 -70.13 -40.52
CA THR A 119 43.95 -70.31 -39.31
C THR A 119 44.65 -69.75 -38.07
N LEU A 120 45.93 -70.10 -37.86
CA LEU A 120 46.73 -69.59 -36.74
C LEU A 120 46.89 -68.07 -36.78
N LYS A 121 47.10 -67.48 -37.97
CA LYS A 121 47.12 -66.02 -38.15
C LYS A 121 45.80 -65.39 -37.70
N TYR A 122 44.66 -65.87 -38.19
CA TYR A 122 43.34 -65.34 -37.83
C TYR A 122 43.00 -65.56 -36.36
N GLU A 123 43.42 -66.67 -35.73
CA GLU A 123 43.21 -66.91 -34.30
C GLU A 123 43.99 -65.91 -33.44
N SER A 124 45.22 -65.55 -33.84
CA SER A 124 46.00 -64.49 -33.20
C SER A 124 45.35 -63.11 -33.37
N GLU A 125 44.93 -62.78 -34.60
CA GLU A 125 44.22 -61.52 -34.92
C GLU A 125 42.90 -61.39 -34.14
N ILE A 126 42.13 -62.48 -34.01
CA ILE A 126 40.92 -62.54 -33.18
C ILE A 126 41.26 -62.35 -31.70
N ALA A 127 42.34 -62.94 -31.18
CA ALA A 127 42.75 -62.77 -29.79
C ALA A 127 43.19 -61.32 -29.48
N GLU A 128 43.86 -60.64 -30.41
CA GLU A 128 44.19 -59.22 -30.30
C GLU A 128 42.96 -58.32 -30.37
N LEU A 129 42.05 -58.58 -31.31
CA LEU A 129 40.76 -57.87 -31.41
C LEU A 129 39.91 -58.07 -30.15
N GLN A 130 39.90 -59.25 -29.53
CA GLN A 130 39.24 -59.50 -28.25
C GLN A 130 39.88 -58.74 -27.08
N ARG A 131 41.22 -58.61 -27.02
CA ARG A 131 41.90 -57.76 -26.02
C ARG A 131 41.53 -56.29 -26.21
N ALA A 132 41.58 -55.79 -27.45
CA ALA A 132 41.21 -54.42 -27.79
C ALA A 132 39.72 -54.12 -27.55
N LEU A 133 38.83 -55.11 -27.71
CA LEU A 133 37.42 -55.01 -27.33
C LEU A 133 37.27 -54.82 -25.83
N ARG A 134 37.84 -55.71 -25.00
CA ARG A 134 37.78 -55.63 -23.54
C ARG A 134 38.34 -54.33 -22.98
N GLU A 135 39.41 -53.81 -23.59
CA GLU A 135 39.96 -52.51 -23.20
C GLU A 135 39.00 -51.35 -23.55
N LYS A 136 38.37 -51.37 -24.73
CA LYS A 136 37.34 -50.40 -25.11
C LYS A 136 36.09 -50.50 -24.24
N GLU A 137 35.67 -51.70 -23.86
CA GLU A 137 34.57 -51.95 -22.93
C GLU A 137 34.87 -51.33 -21.55
N LYS A 138 36.05 -51.58 -20.99
CA LYS A 138 36.48 -50.97 -19.72
C LYS A 138 36.60 -49.44 -19.81
N ARG A 139 37.08 -48.90 -20.93
CA ARG A 139 37.11 -47.44 -21.17
C ARG A 139 35.68 -46.86 -21.24
N LEU A 140 34.74 -47.56 -21.89
CA LEU A 140 33.32 -47.16 -21.96
C LEU A 140 32.62 -47.24 -20.59
N GLU A 141 32.95 -48.23 -19.77
CA GLU A 141 32.48 -48.36 -18.39
C GLU A 141 32.96 -47.18 -17.53
N ASN A 142 34.26 -46.87 -17.57
CA ASN A 142 34.83 -45.70 -16.89
C ASN A 142 34.14 -44.39 -17.31
N PHE A 143 33.95 -44.15 -18.62
CA PHE A 143 33.22 -42.97 -19.11
C PHE A 143 31.73 -42.97 -18.70
N ASN A 144 31.09 -44.13 -18.56
CA ASN A 144 29.73 -44.22 -18.07
C ASN A 144 29.63 -43.86 -16.59
N ASN A 145 30.56 -44.35 -15.77
CA ASN A 145 30.59 -44.09 -14.33
C ASN A 145 30.85 -42.60 -14.07
N GLN A 146 31.88 -42.03 -14.71
CA GLN A 146 32.13 -40.57 -14.71
C GLN A 146 30.89 -39.77 -15.14
N ARG A 147 30.15 -40.20 -16.16
CA ARG A 147 28.95 -39.48 -16.59
C ARG A 147 27.82 -39.53 -15.55
N GLU A 148 27.61 -40.64 -14.85
CA GLU A 148 26.60 -40.67 -13.79
C GLU A 148 27.08 -39.95 -12.51
N GLU A 149 28.39 -39.88 -12.22
CA GLU A 149 29.00 -39.01 -11.20
C GLU A 149 28.75 -37.52 -11.52
N TRP A 150 29.08 -37.07 -12.74
CA TRP A 150 28.79 -35.72 -13.23
C TRP A 150 27.30 -35.38 -13.22
N ARG A 151 26.41 -36.38 -13.35
CA ARG A 151 24.96 -36.20 -13.23
C ARG A 151 24.52 -36.03 -11.79
N ALA A 152 25.01 -36.87 -10.87
CA ALA A 152 24.70 -36.74 -9.45
C ALA A 152 25.11 -35.36 -8.91
N ALA A 153 26.31 -34.88 -9.24
CA ALA A 153 26.79 -33.55 -8.86
C ALA A 153 25.97 -32.40 -9.50
N MET A 154 25.41 -32.60 -10.71
CA MET A 154 24.53 -31.61 -11.34
C MET A 154 23.13 -31.61 -10.72
N ASP A 155 22.57 -32.80 -10.43
CA ASP A 155 21.27 -32.94 -9.78
C ASP A 155 21.32 -32.36 -8.34
N GLU A 156 22.44 -32.54 -7.62
CA GLU A 156 22.72 -31.90 -6.33
C GLU A 156 22.83 -30.37 -6.44
N LEU A 157 23.57 -29.85 -7.42
CA LEU A 157 23.67 -28.40 -7.67
C LEU A 157 22.31 -27.78 -8.01
N VAL A 158 21.48 -28.48 -8.78
CA VAL A 158 20.11 -28.04 -9.13
C VAL A 158 19.20 -28.06 -7.89
N ALA A 159 19.31 -29.05 -7.01
CA ALA A 159 18.57 -29.07 -5.75
C ALA A 159 18.94 -27.89 -4.85
N VAL A 160 20.24 -27.63 -4.63
CA VAL A 160 20.71 -26.49 -3.83
C VAL A 160 20.27 -25.14 -4.44
N GLN A 161 20.24 -25.02 -5.77
CA GLN A 161 19.71 -23.82 -6.44
C GLN A 161 18.19 -23.68 -6.26
N GLN A 162 17.43 -24.77 -6.29
CA GLN A 162 15.98 -24.75 -6.08
C GLN A 162 15.62 -24.42 -4.62
N GLU A 163 16.33 -24.99 -3.64
CA GLU A 163 16.19 -24.63 -2.23
C GLU A 163 16.52 -23.16 -1.99
N GLY A 164 17.60 -22.66 -2.62
CA GLY A 164 17.96 -21.24 -2.57
C GLY A 164 16.89 -20.32 -3.16
N ILE A 165 16.28 -20.69 -4.29
CA ILE A 165 15.17 -19.95 -4.91
C ILE A 165 13.94 -19.96 -3.99
N GLN A 166 13.54 -21.12 -3.47
CA GLN A 166 12.38 -21.24 -2.57
C GLN A 166 12.51 -20.34 -1.34
N VAL A 167 13.69 -20.26 -0.72
CA VAL A 167 13.95 -19.37 0.43
C VAL A 167 13.78 -17.88 0.07
N TYR A 168 14.07 -17.48 -1.18
CA TYR A 168 13.79 -16.11 -1.64
C TYR A 168 12.31 -15.91 -1.99
N GLU A 169 11.64 -16.89 -2.59
CA GLU A 169 10.21 -16.83 -2.92
C GLU A 169 9.35 -16.75 -1.63
N ASP A 170 9.61 -17.62 -0.65
CA ASP A 170 8.98 -17.61 0.68
C ASP A 170 9.17 -16.25 1.37
N ARG A 171 10.38 -15.66 1.30
CA ARG A 171 10.67 -14.36 1.92
C ARG A 171 10.03 -13.18 1.16
N ILE A 172 9.79 -13.32 -0.15
CA ILE A 172 9.03 -12.34 -0.93
C ILE A 172 7.56 -12.39 -0.52
N GLU A 173 6.95 -13.59 -0.41
CA GLU A 173 5.57 -13.72 0.07
C GLU A 173 5.40 -13.17 1.50
N GLU A 174 6.36 -13.44 2.41
CA GLU A 174 6.38 -12.86 3.75
C GLU A 174 6.37 -11.32 3.71
N LEU A 175 7.27 -10.72 2.91
CA LEU A 175 7.38 -9.26 2.75
C LEU A 175 6.15 -8.64 2.09
N GLU A 176 5.52 -9.30 1.11
CA GLU A 176 4.28 -8.82 0.49
C GLU A 176 3.11 -8.80 1.51
N ASN A 177 3.01 -9.83 2.34
CA ASN A 177 2.04 -9.88 3.44
C ASN A 177 2.33 -8.82 4.52
N GLU A 178 3.59 -8.60 4.90
CA GLU A 178 3.98 -7.51 5.81
C GLU A 178 3.61 -6.12 5.26
N ASN A 179 3.90 -5.85 3.97
CA ASN A 179 3.56 -4.58 3.33
C ASN A 179 2.04 -4.36 3.27
N LYS A 180 1.27 -5.39 2.91
CA LYS A 180 -0.20 -5.32 2.92
C LYS A 180 -0.74 -5.00 4.32
N ALA A 181 -0.26 -5.68 5.35
CA ALA A 181 -0.66 -5.42 6.74
C ALA A 181 -0.20 -4.06 7.28
N GLN A 182 0.80 -3.42 6.67
CA GLN A 182 1.18 -2.04 6.94
C GLN A 182 0.28 -1.03 6.20
N GLN A 183 -0.07 -1.30 4.94
CA GLN A 183 -1.02 -0.47 4.18
C GLN A 183 -2.39 -0.43 4.86
N GLU A 184 -2.92 -1.57 5.28
CA GLU A 184 -4.20 -1.63 6.02
C GLU A 184 -4.17 -0.80 7.32
N LYS A 185 -3.02 -0.71 8.00
CA LYS A 185 -2.85 0.16 9.19
C LYS A 185 -2.82 1.64 8.82
N LEU A 186 -2.14 2.00 7.72
CA LEU A 186 -2.11 3.38 7.21
C LEU A 186 -3.50 3.84 6.78
N ASP A 187 -4.27 3.01 6.08
CA ASP A 187 -5.62 3.35 5.63
C ASP A 187 -6.57 3.56 6.81
N ASN A 188 -6.51 2.70 7.84
CA ASN A 188 -7.26 2.88 9.09
C ASN A 188 -6.85 4.16 9.84
N ALA A 189 -5.55 4.48 9.90
CA ALA A 189 -5.05 5.70 10.53
C ALA A 189 -5.50 6.96 9.76
N ASN A 190 -5.45 6.93 8.42
CA ASN A 190 -5.93 8.02 7.55
C ASN A 190 -7.44 8.23 7.68
N ALA A 191 -8.23 7.16 7.77
CA ALA A 191 -9.67 7.25 8.03
C ALA A 191 -9.97 7.88 9.40
N SER A 192 -9.25 7.47 10.45
CA SER A 192 -9.36 8.05 11.79
C SER A 192 -8.97 9.53 11.82
N LEU A 193 -7.88 9.91 11.17
CA LEU A 193 -7.43 11.30 11.03
C LEU A 193 -8.43 12.15 10.22
N THR A 194 -9.04 11.58 9.19
CA THR A 194 -10.10 12.26 8.42
C THR A 194 -11.33 12.55 9.28
N ALA A 195 -11.77 11.57 10.09
CA ALA A 195 -12.88 11.73 11.03
C ALA A 195 -12.57 12.71 12.18
N ALA A 196 -11.32 12.75 12.64
CA ALA A 196 -10.86 13.75 13.61
C ALA A 196 -10.88 15.16 13.00
N ASN A 197 -10.39 15.33 11.78
CA ASN A 197 -10.39 16.62 11.08
C ASN A 197 -11.82 17.13 10.78
N SER A 198 -12.75 16.26 10.38
CA SER A 198 -14.15 16.66 10.25
C SER A 198 -14.74 17.08 11.60
N LYS A 199 -14.39 16.39 12.70
CA LYS A 199 -14.90 16.75 14.03
C LYS A 199 -14.30 18.06 14.57
N ILE A 200 -13.02 18.34 14.28
CA ILE A 200 -12.40 19.63 14.57
C ILE A 200 -13.18 20.74 13.85
N LYS A 201 -13.45 20.58 12.55
CA LYS A 201 -14.22 21.56 11.76
C LYS A 201 -15.66 21.79 12.28
N GLU A 202 -16.34 20.73 12.73
CA GLU A 202 -17.66 20.87 13.39
C GLU A 202 -17.57 21.69 14.68
N LEU A 203 -16.50 21.48 15.48
CA LEU A 203 -16.29 22.19 16.74
C LEU A 203 -15.89 23.65 16.51
N GLU A 204 -15.02 23.93 15.54
CA GLU A 204 -14.69 25.29 15.08
C GLU A 204 -15.95 26.04 14.66
N GLN A 205 -16.78 25.46 13.78
CA GLN A 205 -18.04 26.06 13.37
C GLN A 205 -19.01 26.24 14.54
N SER A 206 -19.04 25.32 15.51
CA SER A 206 -19.87 25.46 16.71
C SER A 206 -19.37 26.57 17.65
N ILE A 207 -18.05 26.80 17.73
CA ILE A 207 -17.45 27.89 18.49
C ILE A 207 -17.74 29.23 17.80
N ASP A 208 -17.56 29.34 16.49
CA ASP A 208 -17.88 30.55 15.72
C ASP A 208 -19.37 30.94 15.84
N ASN A 209 -20.27 29.95 15.79
CA ASN A 209 -21.70 30.16 16.01
C ASN A 209 -21.99 30.70 17.42
N LEU A 210 -21.41 30.10 18.47
CA LEU A 210 -21.61 30.52 19.86
C LEU A 210 -20.97 31.89 20.15
N LEU A 211 -19.83 32.20 19.53
CA LEU A 211 -19.19 33.51 19.61
C LEU A 211 -20.05 34.57 18.90
N SER A 212 -20.60 34.26 17.72
CA SER A 212 -21.53 35.16 17.03
C SER A 212 -22.80 35.40 17.85
N GLU A 213 -23.42 34.35 18.39
CA GLU A 213 -24.58 34.46 19.28
C GLU A 213 -24.28 35.36 20.48
N LYS A 214 -23.15 35.14 21.18
CA LYS A 214 -22.81 35.92 22.38
C LYS A 214 -22.30 37.33 22.09
N VAL A 215 -21.69 37.60 20.94
CA VAL A 215 -21.34 38.96 20.51
C VAL A 215 -22.58 39.75 20.10
N ASN A 216 -23.63 39.10 19.61
CA ASN A 216 -24.92 39.73 19.32
C ASN A 216 -25.78 39.93 20.59
N ASP A 217 -25.76 38.99 21.54
CA ASP A 217 -26.49 39.10 22.83
C ASP A 217 -25.97 40.25 23.71
N VAL A 218 -24.63 40.42 23.78
CA VAL A 218 -24.08 41.52 24.59
C VAL A 218 -24.30 42.82 23.81
N GLN A 219 -25.14 43.71 24.36
CA GLN A 219 -25.48 45.02 23.82
C GLN A 219 -24.31 46.03 23.87
N ILE A 220 -23.11 45.62 23.45
CA ILE A 220 -21.87 46.43 23.44
C ILE A 220 -22.09 47.74 22.70
N ASP A 221 -22.85 47.72 21.61
CA ASP A 221 -23.12 48.92 20.80
C ASP A 221 -24.10 49.89 21.49
N ASP A 222 -25.11 49.40 22.20
CA ASP A 222 -26.04 50.27 22.94
C ASP A 222 -25.38 50.84 24.19
N SER A 223 -24.65 50.02 24.96
CA SER A 223 -23.84 50.51 26.08
C SER A 223 -22.73 51.46 25.62
N ARG A 224 -22.20 51.34 24.39
CA ARG A 224 -21.27 52.33 23.81
C ARG A 224 -21.97 53.63 23.46
N LYS A 225 -23.16 53.60 22.86
CA LYS A 225 -23.98 54.80 22.59
C LYS A 225 -24.35 55.51 23.90
N GLU A 226 -24.75 54.76 24.93
CA GLU A 226 -25.05 55.27 26.26
C GLU A 226 -23.81 55.90 26.90
N ILE A 227 -22.64 55.24 26.87
CA ILE A 227 -21.37 55.80 27.34
C ILE A 227 -20.96 57.05 26.55
N GLU A 228 -21.18 57.10 25.23
CA GLU A 228 -20.93 58.32 24.44
C GLU A 228 -21.91 59.44 24.76
N GLN A 229 -23.19 59.13 24.96
CA GLN A 229 -24.21 60.11 25.35
C GLN A 229 -23.89 60.69 26.73
N LEU A 230 -23.60 59.85 27.72
CA LEU A 230 -23.21 60.25 29.07
C LEU A 230 -21.90 61.04 29.08
N LYS A 231 -20.94 60.71 28.20
CA LYS A 231 -19.71 61.52 28.02
C LYS A 231 -20.01 62.90 27.45
N ARG A 232 -20.83 63.00 26.40
CA ARG A 232 -21.22 64.30 25.81
C ARG A 232 -22.02 65.14 26.80
N GLU A 233 -22.91 64.52 27.59
CA GLU A 233 -23.65 65.20 28.64
C GLU A 233 -22.72 65.68 29.78
N LEU A 234 -21.74 64.87 30.18
CA LEU A 234 -20.73 65.25 31.17
C LEU A 234 -19.84 66.40 30.66
N GLU A 235 -19.45 66.37 29.39
CA GLU A 235 -18.63 67.39 28.73
C GLU A 235 -19.41 68.68 28.43
N SER A 236 -20.75 68.64 28.37
CA SER A 236 -21.62 69.81 28.19
C SER A 236 -22.08 70.47 29.49
N ARG A 237 -21.73 69.93 30.67
CA ARG A 237 -22.07 70.54 31.96
C ARG A 237 -21.12 71.70 32.26
N PRO A 238 -21.57 72.76 32.96
CA PRO A 238 -20.69 73.79 33.48
C PRO A 238 -19.59 73.16 34.33
N ARG A 239 -18.39 73.73 34.24
CA ARG A 239 -17.25 73.32 35.08
C ARG A 239 -17.45 73.82 36.51
N LEU A 240 -16.66 73.29 37.43
CA LEU A 240 -16.70 73.75 38.83
C LEU A 240 -16.28 75.23 38.90
N GLU A 241 -15.27 75.60 38.12
CA GLU A 241 -14.77 76.96 37.98
C GLU A 241 -15.85 77.92 37.46
N ASP A 242 -16.61 77.51 36.43
CA ASP A 242 -17.73 78.31 35.87
C ASP A 242 -18.84 78.55 36.93
N LEU A 243 -19.07 77.56 37.81
CA LEU A 243 -20.05 77.64 38.89
C LEU A 243 -19.55 78.47 40.09
N GLU A 244 -18.26 78.40 40.40
CA GLU A 244 -17.62 79.24 41.41
C GLU A 244 -17.59 80.71 40.96
N GLU A 245 -17.29 81.02 39.70
CA GLU A 245 -17.40 82.38 39.14
C GLU A 245 -18.85 82.91 39.21
N LEU A 246 -19.84 82.07 38.89
CA LEU A 246 -21.26 82.43 38.99
C LEU A 246 -21.71 82.63 40.44
N GLN A 247 -21.23 81.82 41.39
CA GLN A 247 -21.53 81.99 42.81
C GLN A 247 -20.92 83.29 43.35
N ASN A 248 -19.64 83.56 43.08
CA ASN A 248 -18.99 84.81 43.49
C ASN A 248 -19.76 86.03 42.92
N SER A 249 -20.21 85.95 41.67
CA SER A 249 -21.03 86.99 41.03
C SER A 249 -22.39 87.19 41.69
N LEU A 250 -22.98 86.13 42.25
CA LEU A 250 -24.24 86.18 42.99
C LEU A 250 -24.03 86.77 44.40
N ASP A 251 -22.98 86.36 45.10
CA ASP A 251 -22.62 86.85 46.43
C ASP A 251 -22.26 88.35 46.39
N GLU A 252 -21.56 88.81 45.34
CA GLU A 252 -21.33 90.24 45.06
C GLU A 252 -22.65 91.00 44.83
N LEU A 253 -23.56 90.43 44.02
CA LEU A 253 -24.85 91.07 43.71
C LEU A 253 -25.76 91.15 44.93
N GLU A 254 -25.81 90.12 45.78
CA GLU A 254 -26.54 90.13 47.05
C GLU A 254 -25.94 91.16 48.01
N SER A 255 -24.61 91.27 48.09
CA SER A 255 -23.92 92.30 48.87
C SER A 255 -24.32 93.73 48.43
N ILE A 256 -24.34 93.98 47.12
CA ILE A 256 -24.77 95.28 46.55
C ILE A 256 -26.25 95.55 46.86
N TYR A 257 -27.14 94.57 46.70
CA TYR A 257 -28.56 94.73 47.04
C TYR A 257 -28.76 95.02 48.53
N GLN A 258 -28.07 94.29 49.42
CA GLN A 258 -28.17 94.51 50.86
C GLN A 258 -27.61 95.87 51.26
N GLN A 259 -26.52 96.34 50.63
CA GLN A 259 -26.01 97.71 50.84
C GLN A 259 -27.07 98.75 50.41
N GLN A 260 -27.65 98.63 49.21
CA GLN A 260 -28.69 99.56 48.75
C GLN A 260 -29.95 99.54 49.63
N LEU A 261 -30.28 98.39 50.22
CA LEU A 261 -31.42 98.24 51.13
C LEU A 261 -31.12 98.93 52.48
N ASN A 262 -29.93 98.69 53.04
CA ASN A 262 -29.43 99.40 54.24
C ASN A 262 -29.37 100.93 54.03
N GLU A 263 -28.95 101.40 52.85
CA GLU A 263 -28.93 102.82 52.50
C GLU A 263 -30.34 103.42 52.41
N LYS A 264 -31.30 102.69 51.80
CA LYS A 264 -32.71 103.09 51.75
C LYS A 264 -33.31 103.14 53.16
N ASP A 265 -33.07 102.15 54.00
CA ASP A 265 -33.56 102.13 55.38
C ASP A 265 -32.97 103.28 56.21
N ALA A 266 -31.69 103.63 56.00
CA ALA A 266 -31.07 104.79 56.63
C ALA A 266 -31.67 106.13 56.16
N ILE A 267 -32.07 106.23 54.89
CA ILE A 267 -32.79 107.39 54.33
C ILE A 267 -34.22 107.45 54.88
N ILE A 268 -34.95 106.34 54.90
CA ILE A 268 -36.29 106.22 55.47
C ILE A 268 -36.27 106.60 56.96
N THR A 269 -35.29 106.12 57.72
CA THR A 269 -35.11 106.48 59.14
C THR A 269 -34.90 107.99 59.33
N LYS A 270 -34.07 108.63 58.49
CA LYS A 270 -33.89 110.10 58.52
C LYS A 270 -35.19 110.84 58.20
N LEU A 271 -35.89 110.44 57.15
CA LEU A 271 -37.16 111.05 56.73
C LEU A 271 -38.27 110.84 57.77
N GLN A 272 -38.26 109.73 58.51
CA GLN A 272 -39.17 109.49 59.65
C GLN A 272 -38.86 110.43 60.81
N VAL A 273 -37.58 110.61 61.19
CA VAL A 273 -37.18 111.56 62.24
C VAL A 273 -37.50 113.01 61.83
N GLU A 274 -37.28 113.38 60.57
CA GLU A 274 -37.62 114.69 60.02
C GLU A 274 -39.14 114.93 59.99
N ARG A 275 -39.93 113.95 59.51
CA ARG A 275 -41.40 113.95 59.60
C ARG A 275 -41.88 114.15 61.04
N ASP A 276 -41.31 113.41 61.98
CA ASP A 276 -41.76 113.44 63.38
C ASP A 276 -41.42 114.78 64.03
N HIS A 277 -40.24 115.34 63.73
CA HIS A 277 -39.84 116.68 64.15
C HIS A 277 -40.78 117.76 63.58
N LEU A 278 -41.03 117.76 62.26
CA LEU A 278 -41.95 118.69 61.59
C LEU A 278 -43.40 118.54 62.10
N SER A 279 -43.83 117.32 62.41
CA SER A 279 -45.16 117.08 63.00
C SER A 279 -45.25 117.68 64.40
N HIS A 280 -44.19 117.59 65.21
CA HIS A 280 -44.15 118.16 66.55
C HIS A 280 -44.13 119.70 66.52
N GLU A 281 -43.52 120.32 65.50
CA GLU A 281 -43.64 121.76 65.26
C GLU A 281 -45.08 122.15 64.87
N LEU A 282 -45.68 121.46 63.89
CA LEU A 282 -47.07 121.70 63.45
C LEU A 282 -48.10 121.53 64.58
N TYR A 283 -47.96 120.52 65.43
CA TYR A 283 -48.84 120.32 66.59
C TYR A 283 -48.55 121.29 67.76
N SER A 284 -47.48 122.10 67.69
CA SER A 284 -47.20 123.15 68.67
C SER A 284 -47.81 124.51 68.30
N THR A 285 -48.36 124.67 67.09
CA THR A 285 -49.03 125.90 66.63
C THR A 285 -50.58 125.79 66.71
N PRO A 286 -51.27 126.57 67.55
CA PRO A 286 -52.73 126.48 67.70
C PRO A 286 -53.51 127.46 66.80
N VAL A 287 -54.22 126.94 65.79
CA VAL A 287 -55.43 127.50 65.09
C VAL A 287 -55.85 126.40 64.08
N VAL A 288 -56.98 125.69 64.16
CA VAL A 288 -58.43 126.00 64.27
C VAL A 288 -59.15 125.81 62.91
N HIS A 289 -60.22 124.98 62.92
CA HIS A 289 -61.18 124.64 61.85
C HIS A 289 -60.66 123.77 60.68
N GLN A 290 -61.15 122.52 60.54
CA GLN A 290 -62.34 122.05 59.78
C GLN A 290 -62.12 122.00 58.25
N SER A 291 -62.67 121.07 57.46
CA SER A 291 -63.29 119.73 57.65
C SER A 291 -63.61 119.19 56.23
N THR A 292 -64.11 117.94 56.09
CA THR A 292 -64.52 117.26 54.83
C THR A 292 -63.37 117.01 53.83
N ALA A 293 -62.97 115.76 53.55
CA ALA A 293 -63.63 114.76 52.69
C ALA A 293 -63.47 115.10 51.19
N ASP A 294 -63.21 114.15 50.28
CA ASP A 294 -63.58 112.71 50.30
C ASP A 294 -62.64 111.84 49.41
N ASP A 295 -62.99 110.56 49.28
CA ASP A 295 -62.74 109.64 48.16
C ASP A 295 -61.43 108.81 48.05
N SER A 296 -61.62 107.55 47.63
CA SER A 296 -60.70 106.41 47.39
C SER A 296 -61.56 105.23 46.89
N PRO A 297 -61.08 104.13 46.26
CA PRO A 297 -59.71 103.64 46.04
C PRO A 297 -59.49 103.09 44.59
N GLN A 298 -58.83 101.92 44.42
CA GLN A 298 -58.85 100.99 43.26
C GLN A 298 -58.11 101.45 41.97
N GLU A 299 -57.45 100.63 41.11
CA GLU A 299 -57.08 99.19 40.94
C GLU A 299 -55.72 99.13 40.17
N LEU A 300 -54.92 98.06 39.96
CA LEU A 300 -54.70 96.64 40.36
C LEU A 300 -53.28 96.26 39.79
N PRO A 301 -52.65 95.10 40.09
CA PRO A 301 -52.93 94.06 41.09
C PRO A 301 -51.84 93.87 42.16
#